data_AF-A0A7S0RZ71-F1
#
_entry.id   AF-A0A7S0RZ71-F1
#
_cell.length_a   1.000
_cell.length_b   1.000
_cell.length_c   1.000
_cell.angle_alpha   90.00
_cell.angle_beta   90.00
_cell.angle_gamma   90.00
#
_symmetry.space_group_name_H-M   'P 1'
#
loop_
_entity.id
_entity.type
_entity.pdbx_description
1 polymer ?
#
loop_
_entity_poly.entity_id
_entity_poly.type
_entity_poly.pdbx_seq_one_letter_code
_entity_poly.pdbx_strand_id
1 'polypeptide(L)'
;SSDLLIRGRAMTGKKEHPEPRWDKDARIVWAAFNATAGISFLPSSMFSNSYMYFKARAHQTLNHTLYGVHWVWSGAAHNKRANMRDARVYVDQPEYYTGPPGQPPLRLLSMHLDPVQAPPGFNAWHDDRSEDMVAWHVASLSAQLGALYYGVMGALVANRTLVLPRMSCFCSRNWFKMFACRVQDERHTQFPYTCTMQDVLRTRLVYQGLTLPLPQGNASRTIHVREYSFLENPRTPDDTKRSRLVVMLGAGPRAHPGAPLAPGELQVERRDIGGVLRMPWPVTAEVFADAVAQLGREWAVVHLADAPRLLSAGYSDPGASLRYDYAIRDYATFWCCRGPQEMAKFGKRDREALDFLPLARRQLFLAGQRLSYHSYDRPMMTAGSV
;
A
#
# COMPACT_ATOMS: atom_id res chain seq x y z
N SER A 1 29.32 -42.12 0.14
CA SER A 1 28.44 -40.94 0.02
C SER A 1 29.00 -40.07 -1.08
N SER A 2 28.58 -40.32 -2.30
CA SER A 2 29.19 -39.75 -3.51
C SER A 2 28.08 -39.45 -4.51
N ASP A 3 27.95 -38.16 -4.82
CA ASP A 3 27.52 -37.60 -6.09
C ASP A 3 26.21 -38.12 -6.72
N LEU A 4 25.09 -37.59 -6.23
CA LEU A 4 23.92 -37.38 -7.10
C LEU A 4 24.08 -36.05 -7.86
N LEU A 5 25.14 -35.98 -8.68
CA LEU A 5 25.28 -34.95 -9.69
C LEU A 5 24.72 -35.52 -11.00
N ILE A 6 23.46 -35.22 -11.33
CA ILE A 6 22.91 -35.53 -12.65
C ILE A 6 23.63 -34.63 -13.67
N ARG A 7 24.73 -35.13 -14.24
CA ARG A 7 25.42 -34.47 -15.36
C ARG A 7 24.61 -34.72 -16.63
N GLY A 8 23.73 -33.77 -16.97
CA GLY A 8 23.10 -33.77 -18.29
C GLY A 8 24.18 -33.71 -19.38
N ARG A 9 24.18 -34.68 -20.30
CA ARG A 9 25.02 -34.63 -21.50
C ARG A 9 24.34 -33.69 -22.49
N ALA A 10 24.98 -32.57 -22.82
CA ALA A 10 24.48 -31.67 -23.86
C ALA A 10 24.37 -32.45 -25.18
N MET A 11 23.13 -32.69 -25.64
CA MET A 11 22.87 -33.26 -26.95
C MET A 11 22.76 -32.12 -27.96
N THR A 12 23.90 -31.54 -28.34
CA THR A 12 23.97 -30.62 -29.48
C THR A 12 24.09 -31.44 -30.76
N GLY A 13 23.08 -31.39 -31.64
CA GLY A 13 23.27 -31.76 -33.05
C GLY A 13 22.57 -33.00 -33.62
N LYS A 14 21.46 -33.49 -33.06
CA LYS A 14 20.56 -34.41 -33.79
C LYS A 14 19.20 -33.76 -34.04
N LYS A 15 18.81 -33.70 -35.32
CA LYS A 15 17.74 -32.87 -35.91
C LYS A 15 16.34 -33.47 -35.86
N GLU A 16 16.16 -34.62 -35.20
CA GLU A 16 14.85 -35.27 -35.04
C GLU A 16 14.48 -35.23 -33.56
N HIS A 17 13.87 -34.12 -33.14
CA HIS A 17 13.21 -34.06 -31.85
C HIS A 17 11.88 -34.82 -31.98
N PRO A 18 11.56 -35.79 -31.10
CA PRO A 18 10.22 -36.37 -31.11
C PRO A 18 9.19 -35.27 -30.85
N GLU A 19 8.03 -35.39 -31.49
CA GLU A 19 6.95 -34.45 -31.27
C GLU A 19 6.56 -34.41 -29.80
N PRO A 20 6.29 -33.22 -29.23
CA PRO A 20 5.85 -33.10 -27.85
C PRO A 20 4.53 -33.85 -27.68
N ARG A 21 4.52 -34.89 -26.82
CA ARG A 21 3.29 -35.59 -26.45
C ARG A 21 2.66 -34.91 -25.25
N TRP A 22 1.49 -34.30 -25.44
CA TRP A 22 0.72 -33.71 -24.35
C TRP A 22 -0.25 -34.74 -23.76
N ASP A 23 0.02 -35.12 -22.51
CA ASP A 23 -0.95 -35.80 -21.65
C ASP A 23 -1.81 -34.73 -20.95
N LYS A 24 -3.03 -34.54 -21.45
CA LYS A 24 -3.95 -33.50 -20.95
C LYS A 24 -4.49 -33.82 -19.55
N ASP A 25 -4.72 -35.10 -19.27
CA ASP A 25 -5.30 -35.54 -18.00
C ASP A 25 -4.28 -35.42 -16.88
N ALA A 26 -3.03 -35.81 -17.14
CA ALA A 26 -1.92 -35.64 -16.20
C ALA A 26 -1.34 -34.21 -16.19
N ARG A 27 -1.70 -33.36 -17.16
CA ARG A 27 -1.11 -32.03 -17.41
C ARG A 27 0.42 -32.08 -17.55
N ILE A 28 0.92 -33.08 -18.29
CA ILE A 28 2.34 -33.30 -18.54
C ILE A 28 2.60 -33.18 -20.04
N VAL A 29 3.62 -32.40 -20.41
CA VAL A 29 4.16 -32.33 -21.76
C VAL A 29 5.47 -33.12 -21.81
N TRP A 30 5.48 -34.22 -22.54
CA TRP A 30 6.67 -35.03 -22.78
C TRP A 30 7.40 -34.49 -24.00
N ALA A 31 8.40 -33.64 -23.77
CA ALA A 31 9.10 -32.92 -24.85
C ALA A 31 10.62 -32.84 -24.66
N ALA A 32 11.15 -33.25 -23.51
CA ALA A 32 12.58 -33.22 -23.22
C ALA A 32 13.20 -34.63 -23.27
N PHE A 33 14.49 -34.70 -23.64
CA PHE A 33 15.28 -35.94 -23.66
C PHE A 33 14.60 -37.11 -24.40
N ASN A 34 14.23 -36.93 -25.68
CA ASN A 34 13.55 -37.96 -26.45
C ASN A 34 12.21 -38.43 -25.83
N ALA A 35 11.39 -37.48 -25.35
CA ALA A 35 10.14 -37.73 -24.63
C ALA A 35 10.27 -38.59 -23.35
N THR A 36 11.48 -38.73 -22.79
CA THR A 36 11.70 -39.44 -21.52
C THR A 36 11.58 -38.53 -20.30
N ALA A 37 11.57 -37.21 -20.49
CA ALA A 37 11.34 -36.24 -19.44
C ALA A 37 10.04 -35.46 -19.67
N GLY A 38 9.19 -35.46 -18.65
CA GLY A 38 7.94 -34.72 -18.61
C GLY A 38 8.11 -33.35 -17.98
N ILE A 39 7.45 -32.35 -18.54
CA ILE A 39 7.32 -31.01 -17.97
C ILE A 39 5.87 -30.82 -17.55
N SER A 40 5.64 -30.37 -16.33
CA SER A 40 4.30 -30.03 -15.84
C SER A 40 4.28 -28.64 -15.21
N PHE A 41 3.10 -28.06 -15.11
CA PHE A 41 2.89 -26.79 -14.45
C PHE A 41 2.50 -27.02 -12.99
N LEU A 42 3.28 -26.46 -12.07
CA LEU A 42 2.89 -26.44 -10.67
C LEU A 42 1.64 -25.54 -10.50
N PRO A 43 0.57 -26.02 -9.84
CA PRO A 43 -0.64 -25.23 -9.70
C PRO A 43 -0.37 -24.00 -8.83
N SER A 44 -0.72 -22.81 -9.35
CA SER A 44 -0.42 -21.53 -8.71
C SER A 44 -1.17 -21.30 -7.39
N SER A 45 -2.16 -22.13 -7.07
CA SER A 45 -2.82 -22.16 -5.76
C SER A 45 -2.05 -22.95 -4.70
N MET A 46 -1.09 -23.79 -5.08
CA MET A 46 -0.21 -24.54 -4.15
C MET A 46 1.24 -24.05 -4.19
N PHE A 47 1.72 -23.63 -5.36
CA PHE A 47 3.04 -23.03 -5.59
C PHE A 47 2.83 -21.61 -6.09
N SER A 48 2.53 -20.72 -5.16
CA SER A 48 1.98 -19.41 -5.46
C SER A 48 3.03 -18.42 -5.95
N ASN A 49 2.56 -17.38 -6.63
CA ASN A 49 3.31 -16.15 -6.79
C ASN A 49 2.75 -15.05 -5.86
N SER A 50 3.36 -13.86 -5.83
CA SER A 50 2.90 -12.76 -4.96
C SER A 50 1.43 -12.38 -5.24
N TYR A 51 1.02 -12.35 -6.51
CA TYR A 51 -0.36 -12.01 -6.88
C TYR A 51 -1.35 -13.05 -6.34
N MET A 52 -1.10 -14.33 -6.62
CA MET A 52 -1.98 -15.42 -6.20
C MET A 52 -2.01 -15.61 -4.68
N TYR A 53 -0.94 -15.21 -3.99
CA TYR A 53 -0.83 -15.31 -2.54
C TYR A 53 -1.57 -14.16 -1.83
N PHE A 54 -1.33 -12.90 -2.21
CA PHE A 54 -1.92 -11.74 -1.53
C PHE A 54 -3.28 -11.30 -2.05
N LYS A 55 -3.40 -11.23 -3.37
CA LYS A 55 -4.55 -10.61 -4.05
C LYS A 55 -5.63 -11.66 -4.25
N ALA A 56 -5.28 -12.77 -4.93
CA ALA A 56 -6.25 -13.84 -5.18
C ALA A 56 -6.50 -14.73 -3.95
N ARG A 57 -5.49 -14.86 -3.08
CA ARG A 57 -5.48 -15.81 -1.94
C ARG A 57 -5.94 -17.20 -2.37
N ALA A 58 -5.48 -17.66 -3.53
CA ALA A 58 -6.02 -18.85 -4.20
C ALA A 58 -5.87 -20.13 -3.37
N HIS A 59 -4.80 -20.23 -2.57
CA HIS A 59 -4.62 -21.33 -1.62
C HIS A 59 -5.74 -21.39 -0.57
N GLN A 60 -6.26 -20.24 -0.14
CA GLN A 60 -7.37 -20.17 0.82
C GLN A 60 -8.71 -20.38 0.14
N THR A 61 -8.95 -19.70 -0.99
CA THR A 61 -10.25 -19.76 -1.67
C THR A 61 -10.54 -21.11 -2.30
N LEU A 62 -9.51 -21.85 -2.71
CA LEU A 62 -9.62 -23.21 -3.24
C LEU A 62 -9.34 -24.29 -2.17
N ASN A 63 -9.05 -23.90 -0.93
CA ASN A 63 -8.68 -24.82 0.15
C ASN A 63 -7.54 -25.79 -0.24
N HIS A 64 -6.49 -25.25 -0.85
CA HIS A 64 -5.31 -26.00 -1.27
C HIS A 64 -4.16 -25.78 -0.30
N THR A 65 -3.36 -26.84 -0.04
CA THR A 65 -2.12 -26.72 0.71
C THR A 65 -1.11 -25.85 -0.03
N LEU A 66 -0.61 -24.81 0.63
CA LEU A 66 0.44 -23.95 0.09
C LEU A 66 1.82 -24.53 0.42
N TYR A 67 2.56 -24.98 -0.60
CA TYR A 67 3.90 -25.53 -0.45
C TYR A 67 5.01 -24.48 -0.60
N GLY A 68 4.78 -23.42 -1.39
CA GLY A 68 5.80 -22.40 -1.60
C GLY A 68 5.25 -21.14 -2.26
N VAL A 69 5.99 -20.03 -2.09
CA VAL A 69 5.69 -18.75 -2.72
C VAL A 69 6.93 -18.22 -3.42
N HIS A 70 6.86 -18.08 -4.74
CA HIS A 70 7.85 -17.35 -5.52
C HIS A 70 7.43 -15.88 -5.60
N TRP A 71 8.19 -14.98 -4.97
CA TRP A 71 7.86 -13.54 -4.90
C TRP A 71 8.06 -12.78 -6.21
N VAL A 72 7.37 -13.18 -7.27
CA VAL A 72 7.25 -12.54 -8.59
C VAL A 72 5.86 -11.92 -8.76
N TRP A 73 5.62 -11.19 -9.86
CA TRP A 73 4.37 -10.44 -10.08
C TRP A 73 4.12 -9.32 -9.05
N SER A 74 5.20 -8.85 -8.43
CA SER A 74 5.22 -7.69 -7.56
C SER A 74 6.29 -6.66 -7.97
N GLY A 75 6.89 -6.77 -9.15
CA GLY A 75 7.91 -5.82 -9.62
C GLY A 75 9.24 -5.93 -8.87
N ALA A 76 9.88 -4.79 -8.60
CA ALA A 76 11.24 -4.70 -8.08
C ALA A 76 11.41 -5.21 -6.64
N ALA A 77 12.67 -5.39 -6.21
CA ALA A 77 13.03 -6.01 -4.91
C ALA A 77 12.35 -5.36 -3.69
N HIS A 78 12.16 -4.04 -3.71
CA HIS A 78 11.49 -3.33 -2.62
C HIS A 78 10.02 -3.76 -2.48
N ASN A 79 9.28 -3.91 -3.57
CA ASN A 79 7.89 -4.39 -3.51
C ASN A 79 7.82 -5.83 -3.01
N LYS A 80 8.78 -6.68 -3.40
CA LYS A 80 8.87 -8.08 -2.90
C LYS A 80 9.03 -8.08 -1.38
N ARG A 81 9.93 -7.24 -0.86
CA ARG A 81 10.12 -7.05 0.59
C ARG A 81 8.85 -6.54 1.27
N ALA A 82 8.18 -5.55 0.70
CA ALA A 82 6.97 -4.96 1.29
C ALA A 82 5.87 -6.01 1.40
N ASN A 83 5.65 -6.75 0.32
CA ASN A 83 4.71 -7.85 0.29
C ASN A 83 5.07 -8.91 1.35
N MET A 84 6.33 -9.37 1.42
CA MET A 84 6.74 -10.32 2.47
C MET A 84 6.51 -9.81 3.90
N ARG A 85 6.64 -8.49 4.13
CA ARG A 85 6.30 -7.86 5.42
C ARG A 85 4.80 -7.80 5.66
N ASP A 86 4.00 -7.46 4.65
CA ASP A 86 2.53 -7.54 4.71
C ASP A 86 2.08 -8.94 5.16
N ALA A 87 2.72 -10.00 4.65
CA ALA A 87 2.49 -11.39 5.06
C ALA A 87 3.11 -11.79 6.41
N ARG A 88 3.94 -10.94 7.01
CA ARG A 88 4.70 -11.21 8.25
C ARG A 88 5.72 -12.34 8.10
N VAL A 89 6.14 -12.66 6.88
CA VAL A 89 7.13 -13.73 6.59
C VAL A 89 8.53 -13.20 6.30
N TYR A 90 8.69 -11.91 6.00
CA TYR A 90 10.02 -11.31 5.94
C TYR A 90 10.66 -11.32 7.33
N VAL A 91 11.93 -11.71 7.42
CA VAL A 91 12.69 -11.72 8.68
C VAL A 91 13.46 -10.41 8.77
N ASP A 92 12.88 -9.44 9.47
CA ASP A 92 13.56 -8.19 9.81
C ASP A 92 14.39 -8.33 11.10
N GLN A 93 15.40 -7.48 11.22
CA GLN A 93 16.18 -7.36 12.46
C GLN A 93 15.30 -6.78 13.59
N PRO A 94 15.59 -7.08 14.87
CA PRO A 94 14.79 -6.62 16.01
C PRO A 94 14.52 -5.11 16.03
N GLU A 95 15.51 -4.31 15.61
CA GLU A 95 15.45 -2.85 15.58
C GLU A 95 14.34 -2.31 14.68
N TYR A 96 13.89 -3.11 13.70
CA TYR A 96 12.75 -2.76 12.88
C TYR A 96 11.47 -2.59 13.70
N TYR A 97 11.33 -3.40 14.77
CA TYR A 97 10.18 -3.51 15.65
C TYR A 97 10.31 -2.67 16.94
N THR A 98 11.54 -2.48 17.43
CA THR A 98 11.81 -1.78 18.70
C THR A 98 12.39 -0.37 18.52
N GLY A 99 12.95 -0.07 17.34
CA GLY A 99 13.80 1.09 17.10
C GLY A 99 15.29 0.77 17.30
N PRO A 100 16.20 1.67 16.87
CA PRO A 100 17.65 1.46 16.98
C PRO A 100 18.13 1.40 18.44
N PRO A 101 19.15 0.59 18.77
CA PRO A 101 19.71 0.54 20.12
C PRO A 101 20.30 1.90 20.52
N GLY A 102 20.08 2.31 21.77
CA GLY A 102 20.57 3.59 22.30
C GLY A 102 19.82 4.82 21.80
N GLN A 103 18.76 4.66 21.00
CA GLN A 103 17.86 5.75 20.59
C GLN A 103 16.53 5.68 21.35
N PRO A 104 15.73 6.76 21.35
CA PRO A 104 14.37 6.70 21.89
C PRO A 104 13.56 5.56 21.28
N PRO A 105 12.66 4.92 22.05
CA PRO A 105 11.89 3.77 21.56
C PRO A 105 11.02 4.17 20.37
N LEU A 106 10.75 3.20 19.50
CA LEU A 106 9.92 3.40 18.31
C LEU A 106 8.55 3.98 18.68
N ARG A 107 8.29 5.20 18.19
CA ARG A 107 6.99 5.87 18.34
C ARG A 107 6.19 5.74 17.05
N LEU A 108 4.96 5.26 17.18
CA LEU A 108 4.10 4.91 16.07
C LEU A 108 2.86 5.81 16.05
N LEU A 109 2.44 6.17 14.85
CA LEU A 109 1.12 6.70 14.58
C LEU A 109 0.40 5.75 13.64
N SER A 110 -0.81 5.36 13.99
CA SER A 110 -1.70 4.58 13.13
C SER A 110 -3.01 5.34 12.96
N MET A 111 -3.80 4.93 11.98
CA MET A 111 -5.14 5.50 11.78
C MET A 111 -6.13 4.41 11.40
N HIS A 112 -7.40 4.69 11.68
CA HIS A 112 -8.51 3.90 11.16
C HIS A 112 -8.90 4.41 9.78
N LEU A 113 -9.27 3.46 8.90
CA LEU A 113 -9.93 3.73 7.63
C LEU A 113 -11.10 2.75 7.50
N ASP A 114 -12.26 3.28 7.13
CA ASP A 114 -13.41 2.43 6.84
C ASP A 114 -13.19 1.65 5.54
N PRO A 115 -13.40 0.32 5.55
CA PRO A 115 -13.27 -0.48 4.34
C PRO A 115 -14.29 -0.07 3.29
N VAL A 116 -13.81 0.29 2.10
CA VAL A 116 -14.67 0.57 0.95
C VAL A 116 -15.25 -0.75 0.44
N GLN A 117 -16.56 -0.81 0.29
CA GLN A 117 -17.26 -2.00 -0.23
C GLN A 117 -17.24 -2.03 -1.76
N ALA A 118 -17.25 -3.23 -2.33
CA ALA A 118 -17.44 -3.39 -3.76
C ALA A 118 -18.88 -3.01 -4.16
N PRO A 119 -19.09 -2.40 -5.34
CA PRO A 119 -20.41 -2.26 -5.92
C PRO A 119 -21.10 -3.63 -6.08
N PRO A 120 -22.44 -3.69 -6.05
CA PRO A 120 -23.16 -4.93 -6.30
C PRO A 120 -22.72 -5.61 -7.61
N GLY A 121 -22.44 -6.90 -7.55
CA GLY A 121 -22.03 -7.69 -8.72
C GLY A 121 -20.61 -7.46 -9.23
N PHE A 122 -19.80 -6.59 -8.60
CA PHE A 122 -18.45 -6.25 -9.08
C PHE A 122 -17.55 -7.47 -9.33
N ASN A 123 -17.65 -8.51 -8.51
CA ASN A 123 -16.88 -9.75 -8.68
C ASN A 123 -17.29 -10.58 -9.90
N ALA A 124 -18.51 -10.39 -10.41
CA ALA A 124 -19.03 -11.04 -11.61
C ALA A 124 -18.79 -10.21 -12.89
N TRP A 125 -18.21 -9.02 -12.79
CA TRP A 125 -17.90 -8.20 -13.96
C TRP A 125 -16.73 -8.80 -14.75
N HIS A 126 -16.85 -8.73 -16.08
CA HIS A 126 -15.90 -9.28 -17.04
C HIS A 126 -15.25 -8.15 -17.86
N ASP A 127 -14.51 -8.54 -18.90
CA ASP A 127 -13.65 -7.65 -19.68
C ASP A 127 -14.41 -6.47 -20.30
N ASP A 128 -15.68 -6.66 -20.63
CA ASP A 128 -16.59 -5.64 -21.17
C ASP A 128 -16.82 -4.47 -20.20
N ARG A 129 -16.70 -4.71 -18.90
CA ARG A 129 -16.84 -3.73 -17.81
C ARG A 129 -15.50 -3.28 -17.22
N SER A 130 -14.37 -3.63 -17.85
CA SER A 130 -13.03 -3.33 -17.31
C SER A 130 -12.84 -1.85 -16.97
N GLU A 131 -13.30 -0.92 -17.82
CA GLU A 131 -13.13 0.51 -17.55
C GLU A 131 -13.95 1.01 -16.37
N ASP A 132 -15.15 0.46 -16.14
CA ASP A 132 -15.95 0.79 -14.96
C ASP A 132 -15.26 0.30 -13.68
N MET A 133 -14.62 -0.88 -13.73
CA MET A 133 -13.83 -1.40 -12.61
C MET A 133 -12.63 -0.50 -12.31
N VAL A 134 -11.94 -0.05 -13.37
CA VAL A 134 -10.80 0.87 -13.25
C VAL A 134 -11.23 2.21 -12.68
N ALA A 135 -12.32 2.79 -13.19
CA ALA A 135 -12.85 4.05 -12.70
C ALA A 135 -13.23 3.97 -11.22
N TRP A 136 -13.92 2.89 -10.83
CA TRP A 136 -14.24 2.62 -9.43
C TRP A 136 -12.99 2.48 -8.56
N HIS A 137 -11.99 1.72 -9.02
CA HIS A 137 -10.74 1.55 -8.30
C HIS A 137 -9.99 2.87 -8.09
N VAL A 138 -9.85 3.67 -9.14
CA VAL A 138 -9.15 4.96 -9.05
C VAL A 138 -9.88 5.91 -8.10
N ALA A 139 -11.22 5.99 -8.19
CA ALA A 139 -12.01 6.84 -7.31
C ALA A 139 -11.94 6.38 -5.84
N SER A 140 -12.18 5.09 -5.58
CA SER A 140 -12.16 4.52 -4.23
C SER A 140 -10.78 4.56 -3.58
N LEU A 141 -9.72 4.29 -4.34
CA LEU A 141 -8.36 4.33 -3.81
C LEU A 141 -7.87 5.77 -3.60
N SER A 142 -8.23 6.71 -4.48
CA SER A 142 -7.93 8.13 -4.28
C SER A 142 -8.65 8.71 -3.06
N ALA A 143 -9.89 8.28 -2.78
CA ALA A 143 -10.60 8.68 -1.56
C ALA A 143 -9.89 8.18 -0.29
N GLN A 144 -9.45 6.92 -0.27
CA GLN A 144 -8.69 6.37 0.85
C GLN A 144 -7.31 7.04 1.00
N LEU A 145 -6.62 7.35 -0.10
CA LEU A 145 -5.39 8.13 -0.10
C LEU A 145 -5.61 9.56 0.43
N GLY A 146 -6.70 10.20 0.05
CA GLY A 146 -7.12 11.50 0.59
C GLY A 146 -7.40 11.47 2.09
N ALA A 147 -7.80 10.32 2.64
CA ALA A 147 -7.88 10.14 4.09
C ALA A 147 -6.48 9.90 4.71
N LEU A 148 -5.64 9.07 4.06
CA LEU A 148 -4.26 8.81 4.47
C LEU A 148 -3.41 10.09 4.53
N TYR A 149 -3.69 11.08 3.67
CA TYR A 149 -3.11 12.41 3.69
C TYR A 149 -3.07 13.00 5.11
N TYR A 150 -4.19 12.93 5.84
CA TYR A 150 -4.26 13.46 7.21
C TYR A 150 -3.49 12.59 8.21
N GLY A 151 -3.45 11.28 8.00
CA GLY A 151 -2.61 10.38 8.81
C GLY A 151 -1.12 10.67 8.64
N VAL A 152 -0.66 10.91 7.41
CA VAL A 152 0.72 11.31 7.11
C VAL A 152 1.03 12.67 7.73
N MET A 153 0.12 13.65 7.61
CA MET A 153 0.27 14.95 8.26
C MET A 153 0.43 14.82 9.77
N GLY A 154 -0.45 14.05 10.43
CA GLY A 154 -0.37 13.79 11.87
C GLY A 154 0.96 13.11 12.26
N ALA A 155 1.40 12.10 11.51
CA ALA A 155 2.67 11.42 11.74
C ALA A 155 3.87 12.37 11.60
N LEU A 156 3.86 13.24 10.60
CA LEU A 156 4.90 14.22 10.33
C LEU A 156 5.08 15.21 11.48
N VAL A 157 3.99 15.86 11.90
CA VAL A 157 4.04 16.89 12.95
C VAL A 157 4.29 16.29 14.33
N ALA A 158 3.74 15.11 14.62
CA ALA A 158 3.98 14.39 15.87
C ALA A 158 5.34 13.66 15.92
N ASN A 159 6.13 13.70 14.83
CA ASN A 159 7.40 12.98 14.69
C ASN A 159 7.29 11.47 15.00
N ARG A 160 6.32 10.80 14.36
CA ARG A 160 6.05 9.37 14.57
C ARG A 160 6.17 8.61 13.27
N THR A 161 6.62 7.36 13.37
CA THR A 161 6.60 6.42 12.25
C THR A 161 5.14 6.06 11.95
N LEU A 162 4.73 6.19 10.69
CA LEU A 162 3.37 5.88 10.26
C LEU A 162 3.21 4.37 10.06
N VAL A 163 2.24 3.75 10.73
CA VAL A 163 1.74 2.42 10.38
C VAL A 163 0.59 2.62 9.41
N LEU A 164 0.72 2.10 8.19
CA LEU A 164 -0.31 2.26 7.17
C LEU A 164 -1.62 1.62 7.63
N PRO A 165 -2.78 2.25 7.38
CA PRO A 165 -4.06 1.57 7.55
C PRO A 165 -4.23 0.48 6.49
N ARG A 166 -5.15 -0.46 6.74
CA ARG A 166 -5.62 -1.37 5.70
C ARG A 166 -6.43 -0.58 4.68
N MET A 167 -6.08 -0.74 3.41
CA MET A 167 -6.81 -0.13 2.30
C MET A 167 -7.43 -1.23 1.43
N SER A 168 -8.57 -0.90 0.82
CA SER A 168 -9.36 -1.78 -0.03
C SER A 168 -9.03 -1.51 -1.50
N CYS A 169 -8.60 -2.54 -2.21
CA CYS A 169 -8.24 -2.48 -3.62
C CYS A 169 -9.22 -3.26 -4.49
N PHE A 170 -9.52 -2.69 -5.65
CA PHE A 170 -10.48 -3.21 -6.62
C PHE A 170 -9.84 -3.54 -7.97
N CYS A 171 -8.59 -3.13 -8.17
CA CYS A 171 -7.78 -3.56 -9.29
C CYS A 171 -6.35 -3.78 -8.85
N SER A 172 -5.76 -4.85 -9.36
CA SER A 172 -4.35 -5.07 -9.15
C SER A 172 -3.52 -4.12 -9.99
N ARG A 173 -2.49 -3.55 -9.37
CA ARG A 173 -1.42 -2.90 -10.11
C ARG A 173 -0.45 -3.92 -10.67
N ASN A 174 -0.11 -3.77 -11.95
CA ASN A 174 0.89 -4.58 -12.63
C ASN A 174 1.70 -3.77 -13.66
N TRP A 175 2.67 -4.39 -14.34
CA TRP A 175 3.45 -3.79 -15.44
C TRP A 175 3.00 -4.25 -16.83
N PHE A 176 1.92 -5.02 -16.91
CA PHE A 176 1.35 -5.52 -18.16
C PHE A 176 -0.19 -5.40 -18.14
N LYS A 177 -0.82 -5.64 -19.30
CA LYS A 177 -2.27 -5.57 -19.51
C LYS A 177 -3.06 -6.36 -18.47
N MET A 178 -4.02 -5.70 -17.83
CA MET A 178 -4.97 -6.29 -16.90
C MET A 178 -6.33 -6.49 -17.58
N PHE A 179 -7.06 -7.53 -17.16
CA PHE A 179 -8.38 -7.90 -17.67
C PHE A 179 -9.36 -7.96 -16.51
N ALA A 180 -10.47 -7.21 -16.57
CA ALA A 180 -11.41 -7.08 -15.46
C ALA A 180 -10.70 -6.85 -14.10
N CYS A 181 -9.67 -6.00 -14.12
CA CYS A 181 -8.85 -5.65 -12.95
C CYS A 181 -8.01 -6.77 -12.31
N ARG A 182 -7.85 -7.88 -13.04
CA ARG A 182 -7.07 -9.08 -12.69
C ARG A 182 -5.95 -9.36 -13.70
N VAL A 183 -5.01 -10.20 -13.30
CA VAL A 183 -3.97 -10.70 -14.22
C VAL A 183 -4.56 -11.76 -15.15
N GLN A 184 -4.06 -11.84 -16.38
CA GLN A 184 -4.47 -12.78 -17.46
C GLN A 184 -5.37 -13.96 -17.03
N ASP A 185 -6.65 -13.89 -17.43
CA ASP A 185 -7.65 -14.95 -17.23
C ASP A 185 -7.83 -15.47 -15.79
N GLU A 186 -7.29 -14.76 -14.79
CA GLU A 186 -7.43 -15.11 -13.39
C GLU A 186 -8.85 -14.75 -12.91
N ARG A 187 -9.52 -15.69 -12.23
CA ARG A 187 -10.94 -15.55 -11.83
C ARG A 187 -11.20 -15.75 -10.34
N HIS A 188 -10.19 -16.06 -9.54
CA HIS A 188 -10.32 -16.35 -8.11
C HIS A 188 -10.23 -15.10 -7.25
N THR A 189 -9.56 -14.03 -7.71
CA THR A 189 -9.48 -12.76 -6.96
C THR A 189 -10.87 -12.22 -6.67
N GLN A 190 -11.14 -12.08 -5.38
CA GLN A 190 -12.33 -11.44 -4.83
C GLN A 190 -12.00 -10.00 -4.44
N PHE A 191 -12.86 -9.08 -4.84
CA PHE A 191 -12.79 -7.66 -4.52
C PHE A 191 -13.79 -7.28 -3.42
N PRO A 192 -13.45 -6.34 -2.52
CA PRO A 192 -12.11 -5.78 -2.38
C PRO A 192 -11.12 -6.80 -1.80
N TYR A 193 -9.86 -6.75 -2.25
CA TYR A 193 -8.76 -7.38 -1.54
C TYR A 193 -7.98 -6.32 -0.76
N THR A 194 -7.23 -6.73 0.27
CA THR A 194 -6.37 -5.79 1.02
C THR A 194 -5.20 -5.33 0.15
N CYS A 195 -5.11 -4.04 -0.10
CA CYS A 195 -4.02 -3.46 -0.89
C CYS A 195 -2.65 -3.82 -0.31
N THR A 196 -1.71 -4.15 -1.19
CA THR A 196 -0.28 -4.16 -0.84
C THR A 196 0.27 -2.74 -0.92
N MET A 197 1.41 -2.45 -0.28
CA MET A 197 2.00 -1.09 -0.33
C MET A 197 2.22 -0.60 -1.77
N GLN A 198 2.61 -1.50 -2.69
CA GLN A 198 2.82 -1.16 -4.10
C GLN A 198 1.54 -0.81 -4.87
N ASP A 199 0.37 -1.28 -4.42
CA ASP A 199 -0.91 -0.95 -5.05
C ASP A 199 -1.30 0.52 -4.77
N VAL A 200 -0.77 1.09 -3.68
CA VAL A 200 -1.15 2.41 -3.16
C VAL A 200 -0.04 3.45 -3.34
N LEU A 201 1.20 3.08 -3.01
CA LEU A 201 2.33 4.00 -2.89
C LEU A 201 3.51 3.57 -3.75
N ARG A 202 4.38 4.53 -4.07
CA ARG A 202 5.67 4.27 -4.69
C ARG A 202 6.62 3.70 -3.66
N THR A 203 6.50 2.40 -3.43
CA THR A 203 7.24 1.64 -2.42
C THR A 203 8.73 1.98 -2.33
N ARG A 204 9.43 2.17 -3.47
CA ARG A 204 10.85 2.58 -3.49
C ARG A 204 11.11 3.86 -2.67
N LEU A 205 10.27 4.87 -2.85
CA LEU A 205 10.38 6.16 -2.15
C LEU A 205 9.96 6.01 -0.69
N VAL A 206 8.86 5.31 -0.44
CA VAL A 206 8.35 5.08 0.92
C VAL A 206 9.36 4.35 1.80
N TYR A 207 10.14 3.42 1.23
CA TYR A 207 11.20 2.73 1.95
C TYR A 207 12.32 3.62 2.44
N GLN A 208 12.60 4.71 1.72
CA GLN A 208 13.59 5.71 2.11
C GLN A 208 13.03 6.64 3.20
N GLY A 209 11.73 6.59 3.45
CA GLY A 209 10.98 7.50 4.31
C GLY A 209 10.29 8.59 3.50
N LEU A 210 9.23 9.15 4.08
CA LEU A 210 8.51 10.29 3.51
C LEU A 210 9.18 11.57 4.01
N THR A 211 10.02 12.17 3.17
CA THR A 211 10.63 13.48 3.44
C THR A 211 9.66 14.56 2.99
N LEU A 212 9.14 15.33 3.94
CA LEU A 212 8.05 16.28 3.74
C LEU A 212 8.35 17.60 4.47
N PRO A 213 7.89 18.76 3.95
CA PRO A 213 8.13 20.06 4.57
C PRO A 213 7.40 20.18 5.91
N LEU A 214 8.04 20.82 6.89
CA LEU A 214 7.42 21.18 8.16
C LEU A 214 6.65 22.51 8.04
N PRO A 215 5.66 22.75 8.93
CA PRO A 215 4.92 24.00 8.91
C PRO A 215 5.78 25.24 9.14
N GLN A 216 6.76 25.16 10.05
CA GLN A 216 7.64 26.28 10.37
C GLN A 216 8.89 26.31 9.48
N GLY A 217 8.96 27.32 8.60
CA GLY A 217 10.14 27.62 7.80
C GLY A 217 10.38 26.66 6.62
N ASN A 218 11.65 26.53 6.23
CA ASN A 218 12.08 25.72 5.08
C ASN A 218 12.58 24.32 5.48
N ALA A 219 12.41 23.94 6.74
CA ALA A 219 12.84 22.63 7.23
C ALA A 219 11.96 21.51 6.64
N SER A 220 12.55 20.33 6.46
CA SER A 220 11.83 19.11 6.10
C SER A 220 12.13 18.02 7.13
N ARG A 221 11.20 17.09 7.29
CA ARG A 221 11.35 15.93 8.17
C ARG A 221 11.05 14.65 7.40
N THR A 222 11.86 13.63 7.64
CA THR A 222 11.62 12.28 7.15
C THR A 222 10.86 11.49 8.21
N ILE A 223 9.67 10.99 7.86
CA ILE A 223 8.99 9.96 8.66
C ILE A 223 9.11 8.60 7.99
N HIS A 224 9.32 7.57 8.80
CA HIS A 224 9.33 6.19 8.30
C HIS A 224 7.91 5.63 8.24
N VAL A 225 7.74 4.59 7.42
CA VAL A 225 6.47 3.89 7.24
C VAL A 225 6.63 2.42 7.61
N ARG A 226 5.56 1.85 8.18
CA ARG A 226 5.36 0.43 8.45
C ARG A 226 4.10 -0.05 7.76
N GLU A 227 4.11 -1.31 7.35
CA GLU A 227 2.97 -2.00 6.77
C GLU A 227 1.77 -2.09 7.72
N TYR A 228 0.58 -2.30 7.17
CA TYR A 228 -0.65 -2.40 7.94
C TYR A 228 -0.67 -3.57 8.94
N SER A 229 0.12 -4.61 8.68
CA SER A 229 0.21 -5.80 9.53
C SER A 229 1.30 -5.68 10.60
N PHE A 230 2.01 -4.56 10.70
CA PHE A 230 3.14 -4.38 11.62
C PHE A 230 2.75 -4.64 13.08
N LEU A 231 1.65 -4.05 13.55
CA LEU A 231 1.18 -4.24 14.94
C LEU A 231 0.61 -5.64 15.20
N GLU A 232 0.34 -6.42 14.16
CA GLU A 232 -0.11 -7.81 14.23
C GLU A 232 1.02 -8.81 14.00
N ASN A 233 2.24 -8.31 13.76
CA ASN A 233 3.40 -9.15 13.62
C ASN A 233 3.76 -9.72 15.00
N PRO A 234 3.93 -11.04 15.15
CA PRO A 234 4.36 -11.64 16.41
C PRO A 234 5.69 -11.09 16.94
N ARG A 235 6.56 -10.57 16.05
CA ARG A 235 7.84 -9.97 16.43
C ARG A 235 7.73 -8.54 16.94
N THR A 236 6.59 -7.87 16.75
CA THR A 236 6.34 -6.58 17.40
C THR A 236 6.14 -6.82 18.89
N PRO A 237 6.87 -6.15 19.79
CA PRO A 237 6.73 -6.35 21.23
C PRO A 237 5.30 -6.09 21.71
N ASP A 238 4.81 -6.92 22.63
CA ASP A 238 3.45 -6.79 23.16
C ASP A 238 3.25 -5.51 23.96
N ASP A 239 4.28 -5.01 24.65
CA ASP A 239 4.23 -3.72 25.34
C ASP A 239 3.99 -2.57 24.36
N THR A 240 4.59 -2.61 23.17
CA THR A 240 4.33 -1.64 22.10
C THR A 240 2.87 -1.73 21.64
N LYS A 241 2.33 -2.94 21.46
CA LYS A 241 0.93 -3.14 21.02
C LYS A 241 -0.08 -2.67 22.07
N ARG A 242 0.21 -2.90 23.35
CA ARG A 242 -0.66 -2.54 24.49
C ARG A 242 -0.57 -1.06 24.87
N SER A 243 0.59 -0.43 24.65
CA SER A 243 0.81 1.01 24.88
C SER A 243 0.17 1.84 23.75
N ARG A 244 -1.17 1.94 23.77
CA ARG A 244 -1.97 2.58 22.72
C ARG A 244 -2.88 3.69 23.25
N LEU A 245 -2.72 4.90 22.72
CA LEU A 245 -3.66 6.02 22.89
C LEU A 245 -4.56 6.13 21.67
N VAL A 246 -5.87 5.95 21.84
CA VAL A 246 -6.87 6.16 20.79
C VAL A 246 -7.36 7.61 20.84
N VAL A 247 -7.08 8.37 19.78
CA VAL A 247 -7.56 9.74 19.63
C VAL A 247 -8.90 9.71 18.94
N MET A 248 -9.94 10.14 19.66
CA MET A 248 -11.32 10.23 19.21
C MET A 248 -11.75 11.69 19.10
N LEU A 249 -12.77 11.92 18.28
CA LEU A 249 -13.42 13.23 18.21
C LEU A 249 -14.14 13.55 19.53
N GLY A 250 -13.91 14.76 20.04
CA GLY A 250 -14.56 15.33 21.21
C GLY A 250 -15.94 15.94 20.90
N ALA A 251 -16.52 16.59 21.91
CA ALA A 251 -17.86 17.18 21.81
C ALA A 251 -17.86 18.40 20.87
N GLY A 252 -18.39 18.20 19.66
CA GLY A 252 -18.72 19.25 18.70
C GLY A 252 -17.53 19.83 17.91
N PRO A 253 -17.81 20.51 16.78
CA PRO A 253 -16.79 21.17 16.00
C PRO A 253 -16.26 22.46 16.67
N ARG A 254 -14.98 22.78 16.52
CA ARG A 254 -14.35 24.04 16.96
C ARG A 254 -14.62 25.15 15.95
N ALA A 255 -14.97 26.33 16.45
CA ALA A 255 -15.08 27.55 15.64
C ALA A 255 -13.70 28.09 15.20
N HIS A 256 -12.67 27.91 16.03
CA HIS A 256 -11.31 28.41 15.78
C HIS A 256 -10.29 27.26 15.86
N PRO A 257 -10.10 26.49 14.77
CA PRO A 257 -9.26 25.28 14.78
C PRO A 257 -7.81 25.49 15.19
N GLY A 258 -7.24 26.66 14.91
CA GLY A 258 -5.85 27.02 15.21
C GLY A 258 -5.64 27.72 16.55
N ALA A 259 -6.71 28.03 17.30
CA ALA A 259 -6.56 28.59 18.64
C ALA A 259 -5.96 27.52 19.58
N PRO A 260 -5.08 27.91 20.53
CA PRO A 260 -4.60 26.99 21.56
C PRO A 260 -5.76 26.29 22.27
N LEU A 261 -5.51 25.06 22.73
CA LEU A 261 -6.51 24.31 23.49
C LEU A 261 -6.61 24.90 24.90
N ALA A 262 -7.81 25.24 25.33
CA ALA A 262 -8.06 25.70 26.68
C ALA A 262 -7.96 24.52 27.69
N PRO A 263 -7.65 24.80 28.97
CA PRO A 263 -7.65 23.76 30.00
C PRO A 263 -8.99 23.01 30.03
N GLY A 264 -8.94 21.67 30.02
CA GLY A 264 -10.13 20.80 30.06
C GLY A 264 -10.76 20.48 28.71
N GLU A 265 -10.32 21.10 27.60
CA GLU A 265 -10.76 20.72 26.25
C GLU A 265 -10.27 19.32 25.85
N LEU A 266 -9.11 18.89 26.39
CA LEU A 266 -8.58 17.55 26.21
C LEU A 266 -9.06 16.65 27.35
N GLN A 267 -9.77 15.58 27.00
CA GLN A 267 -10.22 14.59 27.97
C GLN A 267 -9.46 13.29 27.74
N VAL A 268 -8.64 12.91 28.73
CA VAL A 268 -7.87 11.66 28.70
C VAL A 268 -8.47 10.68 29.67
N GLU A 269 -8.91 9.54 29.16
CA GLU A 269 -9.36 8.40 29.93
C GLU A 269 -8.27 7.33 29.88
N ARG A 270 -7.61 7.05 31.01
CA ARG A 270 -6.66 5.94 31.11
C ARG A 270 -7.43 4.64 31.38
N ARG A 271 -7.02 3.55 30.73
CA ARG A 271 -7.58 2.22 30.90
C ARG A 271 -6.49 1.24 31.29
N ASP A 272 -6.88 0.06 31.77
CA ASP A 272 -5.93 -1.02 32.10
C ASP A 272 -5.00 -1.37 30.93
N ILE A 273 -5.54 -1.27 29.70
CA ILE A 273 -4.77 -1.39 28.46
C ILE A 273 -5.07 -0.16 27.60
N GLY A 274 -4.07 0.71 27.48
CA GLY A 274 -4.17 1.89 26.62
C GLY A 274 -4.89 3.07 27.27
N GLY A 275 -5.27 4.03 26.44
CA GLY A 275 -6.06 5.18 26.83
C GLY A 275 -6.87 5.73 25.67
N VAL A 276 -7.83 6.58 25.98
CA VAL A 276 -8.62 7.32 25.00
C VAL A 276 -8.39 8.81 25.24
N LEU A 277 -8.00 9.53 24.19
CA LEU A 277 -7.96 10.98 24.17
C LEU A 277 -9.11 11.50 23.32
N ARG A 278 -10.06 12.22 23.92
CA ARG A 278 -11.07 12.97 23.17
C ARG A 278 -10.54 14.37 22.91
N MET A 279 -10.45 14.72 21.64
CA MET A 279 -9.91 15.99 21.17
C MET A 279 -10.99 16.74 20.38
N PRO A 280 -11.23 18.03 20.65
CA PRO A 280 -12.08 18.85 19.80
C PRO A 280 -11.60 18.81 18.34
N TRP A 281 -12.51 19.02 17.40
CA TRP A 281 -12.20 18.88 15.97
C TRP A 281 -12.90 19.97 15.16
N PRO A 282 -12.43 20.36 13.97
CA PRO A 282 -11.08 20.12 13.54
C PRO A 282 -10.08 20.95 14.36
N VAL A 283 -8.83 20.50 14.37
CA VAL A 283 -7.67 21.23 14.90
C VAL A 283 -6.63 21.37 13.80
N THR A 284 -5.79 22.40 13.88
CA THR A 284 -4.63 22.48 12.99
C THR A 284 -3.58 21.44 13.37
N ALA A 285 -2.70 21.12 12.43
CA ALA A 285 -1.63 20.15 12.62
C ALA A 285 -0.69 20.55 13.78
N GLU A 286 -0.46 21.85 13.98
CA GLU A 286 0.32 22.40 15.08
C GLU A 286 -0.36 22.14 16.44
N VAL A 287 -1.65 22.44 16.56
CA VAL A 287 -2.42 22.18 17.80
C VAL A 287 -2.45 20.67 18.12
N PHE A 288 -2.59 19.82 17.09
CA PHE A 288 -2.50 18.38 17.26
C PHE A 288 -1.10 17.94 17.73
N ALA A 289 -0.05 18.51 17.15
CA ALA A 289 1.33 18.20 17.53
C ALA A 289 1.60 18.53 19.00
N ASP A 290 1.14 19.69 19.46
CA ASP A 290 1.29 20.12 20.85
C ASP A 290 0.55 19.18 21.82
N ALA A 291 -0.69 18.80 21.49
CA ALA A 291 -1.47 17.87 22.31
C ALA A 291 -0.81 16.47 22.38
N VAL A 292 -0.29 15.95 21.25
CA VAL A 292 0.42 14.66 21.23
C VAL A 292 1.80 14.76 21.91
N ALA A 293 2.46 15.91 21.84
CA ALA A 293 3.70 16.16 22.56
C ALA A 293 3.46 16.22 24.07
N GLN A 294 2.33 16.76 24.54
CA GLN A 294 2.01 16.84 25.95
C GLN A 294 1.55 15.49 26.52
N LEU A 295 0.63 14.81 25.84
CA LEU A 295 -0.09 13.65 26.39
C LEU A 295 0.31 12.32 25.74
N GLY A 296 0.81 12.38 24.51
CA GLY A 296 1.13 11.19 23.71
C GLY A 296 2.50 10.58 24.04
N ARG A 297 3.39 11.28 24.74
CA ARG A 297 4.78 10.81 25.02
C ARG A 297 4.84 9.53 25.84
N GLU A 298 3.82 9.27 26.66
CA GLU A 298 3.70 8.05 27.46
C GLU A 298 3.39 6.83 26.58
N TRP A 299 2.81 7.04 25.39
CA TRP A 299 2.25 5.99 24.55
C TRP A 299 3.15 5.64 23.36
N ALA A 300 3.43 4.36 23.17
CA ALA A 300 4.18 3.87 22.01
C ALA A 300 3.39 4.11 20.72
N VAL A 301 2.08 3.83 20.73
CA VAL A 301 1.17 3.99 19.60
C VAL A 301 0.15 5.08 19.87
N VAL A 302 0.06 6.05 18.95
CA VAL A 302 -1.08 6.97 18.85
C VAL A 302 -1.95 6.51 17.68
N HIS A 303 -3.23 6.28 17.92
CA HIS A 303 -4.17 5.79 16.91
C HIS A 303 -5.25 6.82 16.64
N LEU A 304 -5.33 7.34 15.41
CA LEU A 304 -6.35 8.30 15.01
C LEU A 304 -7.61 7.55 14.56
N ALA A 305 -8.71 7.69 15.31
CA ALA A 305 -9.99 7.06 14.94
C ALA A 305 -10.62 7.72 13.71
N ASP A 306 -10.40 9.02 13.51
CA ASP A 306 -10.92 9.79 12.37
C ASP A 306 -9.95 10.94 12.03
N ALA A 307 -8.84 10.60 11.39
CA ALA A 307 -7.84 11.59 10.99
C ALA A 307 -8.41 12.67 10.04
N PRO A 308 -9.24 12.34 9.03
CA PRO A 308 -9.80 13.33 8.12
C PRO A 308 -10.60 14.42 8.83
N ARG A 309 -11.51 14.07 9.75
CA ARG A 309 -12.28 15.10 10.48
C ARG A 309 -11.47 15.82 11.53
N LEU A 310 -10.54 15.13 12.20
CA LEU A 310 -9.70 15.73 13.22
C LEU A 310 -8.76 16.81 12.65
N LEU A 311 -8.12 16.52 11.51
CA LEU A 311 -7.06 17.35 10.93
C LEU A 311 -7.50 18.10 9.66
N SER A 312 -8.81 18.18 9.37
CA SER A 312 -9.31 18.85 8.15
C SER A 312 -8.96 20.33 8.07
N ALA A 313 -8.64 20.98 9.19
CA ALA A 313 -8.16 22.37 9.21
C ALA A 313 -6.75 22.54 8.61
N GLY A 314 -5.98 21.46 8.43
CA GLY A 314 -4.64 21.51 7.85
C GLY A 314 -3.64 22.23 8.75
N TYR A 315 -2.71 22.96 8.14
CA TYR A 315 -1.74 23.80 8.88
C TYR A 315 -2.31 25.19 9.13
N SER A 316 -1.90 25.84 10.21
CA SER A 316 -2.23 27.24 10.47
C SER A 316 -1.72 28.19 9.37
N ASP A 317 -0.58 27.87 8.75
CA ASP A 317 -0.05 28.57 7.56
C ASP A 317 -0.58 27.92 6.26
N PRO A 318 -1.35 28.65 5.43
CA PRO A 318 -1.78 28.16 4.11
C PRO A 318 -0.61 27.81 3.19
N GLY A 319 0.52 28.53 3.29
CA GLY A 319 1.73 28.27 2.51
C GLY A 319 2.34 26.92 2.84
N ALA A 320 2.42 26.55 4.12
CA ALA A 320 2.82 25.23 4.58
C ALA A 320 1.94 24.12 4.00
N SER A 321 0.62 24.33 3.99
CA SER A 321 -0.32 23.37 3.40
C SER A 321 -0.06 23.16 1.90
N LEU A 322 0.22 24.22 1.14
CA LEU A 322 0.58 24.09 -0.28
C LEU A 322 1.90 23.34 -0.49
N ARG A 323 2.95 23.67 0.26
CA ARG A 323 4.25 22.96 0.18
C ARG A 323 4.08 21.46 0.48
N TYR A 324 3.30 21.15 1.51
CA TYR A 324 2.97 19.77 1.87
C TYR A 324 2.22 19.04 0.75
N ASP A 325 1.19 19.68 0.17
CA ASP A 325 0.41 19.12 -0.94
C ASP A 325 1.27 18.79 -2.17
N TYR A 326 2.20 19.68 -2.53
CA TYR A 326 3.13 19.42 -3.62
C TYR A 326 4.00 18.19 -3.35
N ALA A 327 4.56 18.10 -2.13
CA ALA A 327 5.48 17.03 -1.78
C ALA A 327 4.81 15.65 -1.63
N ILE A 328 3.61 15.59 -1.03
CA ILE A 328 2.98 14.31 -0.70
C ILE A 328 2.48 13.53 -1.94
N ARG A 329 2.08 14.25 -3.00
CA ARG A 329 1.57 13.64 -4.24
C ARG A 329 2.58 12.74 -4.93
N ASP A 330 3.87 13.03 -4.80
CA ASP A 330 4.94 12.26 -5.43
C ASP A 330 5.07 10.83 -4.89
N TYR A 331 4.45 10.55 -3.73
CA TYR A 331 4.45 9.22 -3.11
C TYR A 331 3.28 8.35 -3.58
N ALA A 332 2.23 8.90 -4.20
CA ALA A 332 1.16 8.12 -4.80
C ALA A 332 1.67 7.33 -6.01
N THR A 333 1.22 6.08 -6.11
CA THR A 333 1.49 5.27 -7.30
C THR A 333 0.48 5.57 -8.41
N PHE A 334 0.40 4.71 -9.41
CA PHE A 334 -0.60 4.73 -10.47
C PHE A 334 -1.19 3.33 -10.65
N TRP A 335 -2.42 3.26 -11.14
CA TRP A 335 -2.99 2.01 -11.62
C TRP A 335 -2.50 1.71 -13.04
N CYS A 336 -2.23 0.43 -13.32
CA CYS A 336 -1.78 -0.06 -14.63
C CYS A 336 -2.07 -1.57 -14.77
N CYS A 337 -2.39 -2.11 -15.95
CA CYS A 337 -2.33 -1.42 -17.26
C CYS A 337 -3.49 -1.75 -18.20
N ARG A 338 -3.87 -0.78 -19.04
CA ARG A 338 -4.68 -1.03 -20.25
C ARG A 338 -3.85 -1.62 -21.38
N GLY A 339 -4.49 -2.37 -22.27
CA GLY A 339 -3.89 -2.80 -23.54
C GLY A 339 -4.07 -1.76 -24.65
N PRO A 340 -3.32 -1.86 -25.77
CA PRO A 340 -3.43 -0.93 -26.89
C PRO A 340 -4.85 -0.82 -27.47
N GLN A 341 -5.59 -1.93 -27.50
CA GLN A 341 -6.97 -1.96 -28.01
C GLN A 341 -7.92 -1.18 -27.09
N GLU A 342 -7.82 -1.35 -25.77
CA GLU A 342 -8.62 -0.58 -24.80
C GLU A 342 -8.27 0.91 -24.85
N MET A 343 -6.97 1.23 -24.94
CA MET A 343 -6.52 2.62 -25.08
C MET A 343 -7.15 3.30 -26.30
N ALA A 344 -7.14 2.64 -27.46
CA ALA A 344 -7.76 3.13 -28.68
C ALA A 344 -9.28 3.22 -28.57
N LYS A 345 -9.94 2.18 -28.02
CA LYS A 345 -11.40 2.11 -27.86
C LYS A 345 -11.95 3.22 -26.97
N PHE A 346 -11.27 3.51 -25.86
CA PHE A 346 -11.77 4.43 -24.83
C PHE A 346 -11.09 5.80 -24.83
N GLY A 347 -10.10 6.03 -25.71
CA GLY A 347 -9.31 7.27 -25.72
C GLY A 347 -8.56 7.50 -24.40
N LYS A 348 -8.04 6.42 -23.79
CA LYS A 348 -7.36 6.46 -22.49
C LYS A 348 -5.88 6.10 -22.62
N ARG A 349 -5.09 6.50 -21.61
CA ARG A 349 -3.69 6.08 -21.48
C ARG A 349 -3.59 4.68 -20.87
N ASP A 350 -2.41 4.07 -20.96
CA ASP A 350 -2.11 2.77 -20.36
C ASP A 350 -2.27 2.77 -18.83
N ARG A 351 -2.13 3.94 -18.19
CA ARG A 351 -2.13 4.16 -16.74
C ARG A 351 -3.16 5.19 -16.29
N GLU A 352 -3.57 5.08 -15.04
CA GLU A 352 -4.35 6.11 -14.33
C GLU A 352 -3.59 6.58 -13.09
N ALA A 353 -3.50 7.90 -12.92
CA ALA A 353 -2.93 8.48 -11.71
C ALA A 353 -3.88 8.29 -10.53
N LEU A 354 -3.33 7.96 -9.37
CA LEU A 354 -4.04 8.01 -8.10
C LEU A 354 -3.79 9.37 -7.45
N ASP A 355 -4.83 9.96 -6.86
CA ASP A 355 -4.70 11.26 -6.20
C ASP A 355 -4.46 11.06 -4.69
N PHE A 356 -3.38 11.64 -4.17
CA PHE A 356 -3.12 11.67 -2.73
C PHE A 356 -3.94 12.77 -2.05
N LEU A 357 -4.33 13.81 -2.78
CA LEU A 357 -4.99 14.96 -2.17
C LEU A 357 -6.46 14.67 -1.88
N PRO A 358 -6.97 15.06 -0.70
CA PRO A 358 -8.41 15.07 -0.46
C PRO A 358 -9.10 16.08 -1.40
N LEU A 359 -10.38 15.83 -1.69
CA LEU A 359 -11.14 16.56 -2.72
C LEU A 359 -11.06 18.09 -2.58
N ALA A 360 -11.20 18.60 -1.35
CA ALA A 360 -11.13 20.03 -1.06
C ALA A 360 -9.77 20.64 -1.43
N ARG A 361 -8.66 19.91 -1.22
CA ARG A 361 -7.31 20.37 -1.60
C ARG A 361 -7.09 20.26 -3.10
N ARG A 362 -7.58 19.19 -3.74
CA ARG A 362 -7.50 18.99 -5.19
C ARG A 362 -8.13 20.16 -5.97
N GLN A 363 -9.30 20.64 -5.54
CA GLN A 363 -9.99 21.74 -6.21
C GLN A 363 -9.18 23.04 -6.22
N LEU A 364 -8.42 23.32 -5.15
CA LEU A 364 -7.54 24.49 -5.07
C LEU A 364 -6.42 24.44 -6.12
N PHE A 365 -5.86 23.25 -6.38
CA PHE A 365 -4.87 23.06 -7.44
C PHE A 365 -5.45 23.25 -8.84
N LEU A 366 -6.69 22.84 -9.06
CA LEU A 366 -7.35 23.00 -10.36
C LEU A 366 -7.77 24.45 -10.63
N ALA A 367 -8.08 25.23 -9.59
CA ALA A 367 -8.50 26.63 -9.70
C ALA A 367 -7.33 27.62 -9.89
N GLY A 368 -6.10 27.27 -9.48
CA GLY A 368 -4.93 28.16 -9.41
C GLY A 368 -4.07 28.37 -10.67
N GLN A 369 -4.54 28.00 -11.86
CA GLN A 369 -3.86 28.01 -13.18
C GLN A 369 -2.95 26.83 -13.56
N ARG A 370 -3.09 26.48 -14.86
CA ARG A 370 -2.10 25.94 -15.82
C ARG A 370 -0.82 25.38 -15.19
N LEU A 371 -0.77 24.07 -14.96
CA LEU A 371 0.48 23.30 -15.06
C LEU A 371 0.14 21.83 -15.27
N SER A 372 0.90 21.24 -16.17
CA SER A 372 0.66 19.97 -16.81
C SER A 372 0.51 18.82 -15.81
N TYR A 373 -0.44 17.94 -16.13
CA TYR A 373 -0.56 16.59 -15.58
C TYR A 373 0.59 15.68 -16.08
N HIS A 374 1.83 16.21 -16.19
CA HIS A 374 2.99 15.57 -16.81
C HIS A 374 4.12 15.26 -15.80
N SER A 375 3.83 14.96 -14.54
CA SER A 375 4.82 14.27 -13.68
C SER A 375 4.87 12.75 -13.92
N TYR A 376 3.94 12.21 -14.72
CA TYR A 376 3.95 10.81 -15.15
C TYR A 376 4.61 10.58 -16.53
N ASP A 377 4.92 11.64 -17.29
CA ASP A 377 5.60 11.58 -18.59
C ASP A 377 7.12 11.84 -18.46
N ARG A 378 7.79 11.13 -17.54
CA ARG A 378 9.20 10.83 -17.79
C ARG A 378 9.23 9.66 -18.77
N PRO A 379 9.76 9.81 -20.00
CA PRO A 379 9.99 8.66 -20.85
C PRO A 379 10.86 7.67 -20.06
N MET A 380 10.38 6.43 -19.92
CA MET A 380 11.27 5.33 -19.59
C MET A 380 12.36 5.34 -20.66
N MET A 381 13.61 5.56 -20.25
CA MET A 381 14.75 5.20 -21.08
C MET A 381 14.48 3.78 -21.56
N THR A 382 14.41 3.64 -22.87
CA THR A 382 14.34 2.36 -23.55
C THR A 382 15.45 1.49 -22.98
N ALA A 383 15.08 0.25 -22.62
CA ALA A 383 16.07 -0.79 -22.34
C ALA A 383 16.87 -0.99 -23.63
N GLY A 384 18.05 -0.39 -23.67
CA GLY A 384 19.04 -0.55 -24.72
C GLY A 384 20.41 -0.63 -24.07
N SER A 385 21.09 -1.75 -24.33
CA SER A 385 22.53 -2.00 -24.12
C SER A 385 23.11 -1.81 -22.72
N VAL A 386 23.23 -2.91 -21.96
CA VAL A 386 24.52 -3.60 -21.70
C VAL A 386 24.26 -5.10 -21.64
#